data_AF-A0A813FV96-F1
#
_entry.id   AF-A0A813FV96-F1
#
_cell.length_a   1.000
_cell.length_b   1.000
_cell.length_c   1.000
_cell.angle_alpha   90.00
_cell.angle_beta   90.00
_cell.angle_gamma   90.00
#
_symmetry.space_group_name_H-M   'P 1'
#
loop_
_entity.id
_entity.type
_entity.pdbx_description
1 polymer ?
#
loop_
_entity_poly.entity_id
_entity_poly.type
_entity_poly.pdbx_seq_one_letter_code
_entity_poly.pdbx_strand_id
1 'polypeptide(L)'
;MVAKSKGGADHRHACLVCRRTFPSAGVLKRHERYSDLHKSSSERQDEMLHHRKMELRAAMHMQRGRIMELDAEIDGQALGRLSSQVLHDDMLSSQRTLMEMQLRQMLFEYGQAQEMIEDARCSRHSRRRKHQPIRATLPVEKRVGRLSLAAGVASWQGNKDVQEDRYIIDMDLKSSDGQVMAGFLVLDGHSGSLCVDYIIEHLTKNLQKCINSKPGLSSETLSQAVIEACVLTDDEFLQRARKDELNDGSTLILGIVFPEDSRPGPLGVRAPGSCRLLIANVGDSRAVLCRDIQPQGALEEPSMVAVRLSEDHKPIVPSEQKRIEARGGIVDLQGVWRVFTPGPTVFGGKHISRWG
;
A
#
# COMPACT_ATOMS: atom_id res chain seq x y z
N MET A 1 -7.54 38.55 -56.54
CA MET A 1 -6.46 38.36 -55.54
C MET A 1 -7.10 38.30 -54.16
N VAL A 2 -7.31 37.09 -53.62
CA VAL A 2 -7.84 36.91 -52.26
C VAL A 2 -6.67 36.50 -51.38
N ALA A 3 -6.39 37.35 -50.39
CA ALA A 3 -5.32 37.17 -49.44
C ALA A 3 -5.51 35.86 -48.65
N LYS A 4 -4.52 34.96 -48.73
CA LYS A 4 -4.42 33.80 -47.85
C LYS A 4 -4.03 34.28 -46.45
N SER A 5 -4.91 34.06 -45.49
CA SER A 5 -4.61 34.22 -44.06
C SER A 5 -3.51 33.24 -43.65
N LYS A 6 -2.40 33.79 -43.13
CA LYS A 6 -1.38 33.05 -42.38
C LYS A 6 -1.89 32.92 -40.94
N GLY A 7 -1.94 31.69 -40.42
CA GLY A 7 -2.30 31.44 -39.02
C GLY A 7 -2.41 29.96 -38.69
N GLY A 8 -1.34 29.19 -38.89
CA GLY A 8 -1.22 27.85 -38.31
C GLY A 8 -0.29 27.93 -37.11
N ALA A 9 -0.81 27.82 -35.89
CA ALA A 9 0.00 27.71 -34.68
C ALA A 9 0.76 26.38 -34.72
N ASP A 10 2.09 26.44 -34.86
CA ASP A 10 2.98 25.28 -34.82
C ASP A 10 3.08 24.79 -33.36
N HIS A 11 2.12 23.98 -32.94
CA HIS A 11 2.08 23.42 -31.58
C HIS A 11 3.18 22.37 -31.42
N ARG A 12 4.38 22.83 -31.02
CA ARG A 12 5.48 21.96 -30.61
C ARG A 12 5.16 21.31 -29.26
N HIS A 13 5.26 19.98 -29.20
CA HIS A 13 5.01 19.20 -27.99
C HIS A 13 6.30 19.01 -27.20
N ALA A 14 6.35 19.38 -25.93
CA ALA A 14 7.55 19.20 -25.11
C ALA A 14 7.45 17.95 -24.22
N CYS A 15 8.55 17.20 -24.12
CA CYS A 15 8.73 16.24 -23.05
C CYS A 15 9.18 17.00 -21.81
N LEU A 16 8.37 17.00 -20.75
CA LEU A 16 8.67 17.75 -19.52
C LEU A 16 9.85 17.14 -18.75
N VAL A 17 10.10 15.84 -18.92
CA VAL A 17 11.16 15.09 -18.22
C VAL A 17 12.55 15.45 -18.76
N CYS A 18 12.74 15.45 -20.08
CA CYS A 18 14.04 15.73 -20.70
C CYS A 18 14.10 17.12 -21.38
N ARG A 19 13.03 17.91 -21.27
CA ARG A 19 12.85 19.27 -21.82
C ARG A 19 13.04 19.38 -23.35
N ARG A 20 12.92 18.27 -24.09
CA ARG A 20 13.01 18.26 -25.57
C ARG A 20 11.66 18.57 -26.21
N THR A 21 11.66 19.31 -27.30
CA THR A 21 10.47 19.62 -28.10
C THR A 21 10.35 18.71 -29.32
N PHE A 22 9.13 18.35 -29.68
CA PHE A 22 8.79 17.42 -30.74
C PHE A 22 7.71 18.03 -31.66
N PRO A 23 7.76 17.73 -32.96
CA PRO A 23 6.86 18.32 -33.95
C PRO A 23 5.42 17.78 -33.87
N SER A 24 5.19 16.67 -33.17
CA SER A 24 3.85 16.12 -32.97
C SER A 24 3.76 15.27 -31.71
N ALA A 25 2.55 15.13 -31.17
CA ALA A 25 2.26 14.27 -30.03
C ALA A 25 2.66 12.81 -30.26
N GLY A 26 2.59 12.32 -31.50
CA GLY A 26 3.00 10.96 -31.86
C GLY A 26 4.51 10.74 -31.77
N VAL A 27 5.31 11.76 -32.11
CA VAL A 27 6.78 11.71 -31.96
C VAL A 27 7.17 11.83 -30.49
N LEU A 28 6.52 12.72 -29.73
CA LEU A 28 6.71 12.80 -28.28
C LEU A 28 6.45 11.44 -27.61
N LYS A 29 5.32 10.79 -27.92
CA LYS A 29 4.99 9.46 -27.36
C LYS A 29 6.04 8.39 -27.70
N ARG A 30 6.61 8.42 -28.91
CA ARG A 30 7.72 7.51 -29.28
C ARG A 30 8.98 7.82 -28.49
N HIS A 31 9.30 9.09 -28.29
CA HIS A 31 10.43 9.51 -27.48
C HIS A 31 10.28 9.07 -26.02
N GLU A 32 9.13 9.32 -25.40
CA GLU A 32 8.83 8.90 -24.02
C GLU A 32 8.89 7.37 -23.85
N ARG A 33 8.64 6.62 -24.94
CA ARG A 33 8.66 5.15 -24.92
C ARG A 33 10.05 4.55 -25.09
N TYR A 34 10.86 5.11 -26.00
CA TYR A 34 12.08 4.44 -26.46
C TYR A 34 13.38 5.20 -26.19
N SER A 35 13.31 6.46 -25.76
CA SER A 35 14.54 7.23 -25.53
C SER A 35 15.20 6.82 -24.21
N ASP A 36 16.42 6.32 -24.29
CA ASP A 36 17.21 6.00 -23.10
C ASP A 36 17.56 7.24 -22.29
N LEU A 37 17.68 8.41 -22.94
CA LEU A 37 17.81 9.69 -22.24
C LEU A 37 16.54 10.05 -21.45
N HIS A 38 15.35 9.75 -21.99
CA HIS A 38 14.10 9.95 -21.26
C HIS A 38 14.01 9.02 -20.04
N LYS A 39 14.36 7.73 -20.23
CA LYS A 39 14.38 6.73 -19.14
C LYS A 39 15.33 7.16 -18.03
N SER A 40 16.60 7.40 -18.36
CA SER A 40 17.61 7.83 -17.38
C SER A 40 17.26 9.15 -16.69
N SER A 41 16.69 10.13 -17.40
CA SER A 41 16.23 11.38 -16.78
C SER A 41 15.04 11.15 -15.83
N SER A 42 14.11 10.25 -16.20
CA SER A 42 12.98 9.88 -15.34
C SER A 42 13.45 9.11 -14.11
N GLU A 43 14.37 8.16 -14.26
CA GLU A 43 14.95 7.39 -13.15
C GLU A 43 15.67 8.33 -12.18
N ARG A 44 16.48 9.26 -12.69
CA ARG A 44 17.14 10.27 -11.86
C ARG A 44 16.15 11.19 -11.15
N GLN A 45 15.05 11.55 -11.79
CA GLN A 45 14.01 12.37 -11.16
C GLN A 45 13.32 11.61 -10.02
N ASP A 46 13.00 10.33 -10.23
CA ASP A 46 12.45 9.47 -9.19
C ASP A 46 13.41 9.28 -8.01
N GLU A 47 14.70 9.05 -8.29
CA GLU A 47 15.74 8.96 -7.26
C GLU A 47 15.83 10.25 -6.42
N MET A 48 15.79 11.41 -7.08
CA MET A 48 15.77 12.70 -6.37
C MET A 48 14.51 12.87 -5.51
N LEU A 49 13.34 12.50 -6.02
CA LEU A 49 12.09 12.56 -5.25
C LEU A 49 12.13 11.61 -4.04
N HIS A 50 12.63 10.38 -4.23
CA HIS A 50 12.83 9.43 -3.15
C HIS A 50 13.82 9.94 -2.10
N HIS A 51 14.93 10.53 -2.53
CA HIS A 51 15.91 11.12 -1.62
C HIS A 51 15.30 12.26 -0.82
N ARG A 52 14.61 13.20 -1.48
CA ARG A 52 13.91 14.31 -0.83
C ARG A 52 12.85 13.82 0.18
N LYS A 53 12.11 12.76 -0.17
CA LYS A 53 11.16 12.10 0.74
C LYS A 53 11.85 11.57 2.01
N MET A 54 13.02 10.94 1.88
CA MET A 54 13.80 10.47 3.03
C MET A 54 14.34 11.62 3.89
N GLU A 55 14.85 12.69 3.27
CA GLU A 55 15.33 13.88 3.99
C GLU A 55 14.22 14.53 4.82
N LEU A 56 13.05 14.76 4.21
CA LEU A 56 11.89 15.34 4.88
C LEU A 56 11.44 14.46 6.05
N ARG A 57 11.45 13.13 5.87
CA ARG A 57 11.12 12.19 6.93
C ARG A 57 12.09 12.31 8.13
N ALA A 58 13.39 12.34 7.88
CA ALA A 58 14.39 12.51 8.93
C ALA A 58 14.24 13.87 9.65
N ALA A 59 13.97 14.94 8.89
CA ALA A 59 13.72 16.27 9.44
C ALA A 59 12.46 16.31 10.33
N MET A 60 11.36 15.68 9.90
CA MET A 60 10.14 15.55 10.69
C MET A 60 10.37 14.76 11.98
N HIS A 61 11.15 13.68 11.92
CA HIS A 61 11.50 12.90 13.12
C HIS A 61 12.24 13.76 14.15
N MET A 62 13.29 14.47 13.72
CA MET A 62 14.02 15.39 14.62
C MET A 62 13.12 16.48 15.20
N GLN A 63 12.21 17.03 14.41
CA GLN A 63 11.32 18.10 14.85
C GLN A 63 10.23 17.60 15.82
N ARG A 64 9.71 16.39 15.62
CA ARG A 64 8.85 15.73 16.61
C ARG A 64 9.59 15.51 17.94
N GLY A 65 10.85 15.06 17.88
CA GLY A 65 11.70 14.91 19.08
C GLY A 65 11.84 16.22 19.85
N ARG A 66 12.14 17.33 19.16
CA ARG A 66 12.23 18.66 19.78
C ARG A 66 10.92 19.13 20.43
N ILE A 67 9.78 18.86 19.78
CA ILE A 67 8.46 19.18 20.36
C ILE A 67 8.24 18.36 21.64
N MET A 68 8.57 17.07 21.63
CA MET A 68 8.43 16.22 22.82
C MET A 68 9.34 16.67 23.98
N GLU A 69 10.57 17.08 23.71
CA GLU A 69 11.48 17.65 24.72
C GLU A 69 10.91 18.93 25.31
N LEU A 70 10.37 19.81 24.47
CA LEU A 70 9.74 21.06 24.89
C LEU A 70 8.46 20.82 25.70
N ASP A 71 7.62 19.87 25.29
CA ASP A 71 6.41 19.49 26.04
C ASP A 71 6.78 18.94 27.43
N ALA A 72 7.85 18.14 27.53
CA ALA A 72 8.35 17.66 28.82
C ALA A 72 8.90 18.79 29.72
N GLU A 73 9.50 19.83 29.14
CA GLU A 73 9.95 21.03 29.86
C GLU A 73 8.75 21.83 30.39
N ILE A 74 7.73 22.05 29.56
CA ILE A 74 6.48 22.71 29.94
C ILE A 74 5.79 21.95 31.09
N ASP A 75 5.65 20.63 30.96
CA ASP A 75 5.02 19.78 31.98
C ASP A 75 5.84 19.74 33.28
N GLY A 76 7.17 19.75 33.19
CA GLY A 76 8.07 19.78 34.34
C GLY A 76 8.00 21.09 35.14
N GLN A 77 7.84 22.23 34.47
CA GLN A 77 7.71 23.54 35.13
C GLN A 77 6.34 23.72 35.82
N ALA A 78 5.29 23.07 35.32
CA ALA A 78 3.95 23.15 35.89
C ALA A 78 3.85 22.64 37.36
N LEU A 79 4.82 21.83 37.81
CA LEU A 79 4.90 21.20 39.14
C LEU A 79 5.53 22.10 40.24
N GLY A 80 6.07 23.29 39.90
CA GLY A 80 6.83 24.14 40.84
C GLY A 80 6.51 25.64 40.77
N ARG A 81 5.23 26.02 40.87
CA ARG A 81 4.75 27.38 40.52
C ARG A 81 5.18 28.48 41.50
N LEU A 82 5.93 29.47 40.99
CA LEU A 82 6.15 30.81 41.56
C LEU A 82 5.72 31.88 40.55
N SER A 83 5.35 33.09 41.01
CA SER A 83 4.72 34.12 40.16
C SER A 83 5.61 34.72 39.06
N SER A 84 6.92 34.45 39.03
CA SER A 84 7.82 34.95 37.98
C SER A 84 7.89 34.06 36.72
N GLN A 85 7.11 32.98 36.64
CA GLN A 85 7.15 31.98 35.55
C GLN A 85 6.19 32.26 34.38
N VAL A 86 5.19 33.16 34.53
CA VAL A 86 4.15 33.38 33.51
C VAL A 86 4.69 33.85 32.15
N LEU A 87 5.68 34.74 32.14
CA LEU A 87 6.31 35.22 30.89
C LEU A 87 7.15 34.14 30.20
N HIS A 88 7.66 33.16 30.97
CA HIS A 88 8.46 32.07 30.44
C HIS A 88 7.55 31.01 29.79
N ASP A 89 6.40 30.71 30.41
CA ASP A 89 5.38 29.81 29.86
C ASP A 89 4.83 30.31 28.51
N ASP A 90 4.56 31.62 28.40
CA ASP A 90 4.08 32.22 27.13
C ASP A 90 5.13 32.10 26.00
N MET A 91 6.42 32.21 26.35
CA MET A 91 7.52 32.05 25.41
C MET A 91 7.66 30.58 24.95
N LEU A 92 7.60 29.62 25.88
CA LEU A 92 7.65 28.18 25.57
C LEU A 92 6.45 27.75 24.71
N SER A 93 5.27 28.25 25.02
CA SER A 93 4.04 28.01 24.23
C SER A 93 4.14 28.58 22.82
N SER A 94 4.70 29.78 22.67
CA SER A 94 4.96 30.40 21.36
C SER A 94 5.99 29.60 20.55
N GLN A 95 7.06 29.13 21.19
CA GLN A 95 8.07 28.28 20.59
C GLN A 95 7.48 26.94 20.12
N ARG A 96 6.64 26.31 20.94
CA ARG A 96 5.91 25.08 20.60
C ARG A 96 5.05 25.27 19.36
N THR A 97 4.27 26.36 19.31
CA THR A 97 3.42 26.70 18.17
C THR A 97 4.23 26.88 16.89
N LEU A 98 5.39 27.54 16.97
CA LEU A 98 6.29 27.71 15.82
C LEU A 98 6.84 26.37 15.33
N MET A 99 7.28 25.49 16.23
CA MET A 99 7.77 24.15 15.87
C MET A 99 6.68 23.28 15.24
N GLU A 100 5.45 23.34 15.74
CA GLU A 100 4.30 22.65 15.14
C GLU A 100 3.99 23.17 13.73
N MET A 101 4.08 24.48 13.51
CA MET A 101 3.90 25.07 12.19
C MET A 101 4.98 24.61 11.21
N GLN A 102 6.24 24.54 11.64
CA GLN A 102 7.34 23.98 10.84
C GLN A 102 7.11 22.50 10.52
N LEU A 103 6.66 21.70 11.50
CA LEU A 103 6.31 20.30 11.30
C LEU A 103 5.21 20.12 10.25
N ARG A 104 4.15 20.93 10.31
CA ARG A 104 3.07 20.93 9.30
C ARG A 104 3.57 21.28 7.90
N GLN A 105 4.48 22.25 7.78
CA GLN A 105 5.08 22.58 6.49
C GLN A 105 5.87 21.40 5.90
N MET A 106 6.69 20.72 6.70
CA MET A 106 7.44 19.56 6.24
C MET A 106 6.52 18.38 5.88
N LEU A 107 5.46 18.16 6.65
CA LEU A 107 4.43 17.14 6.35
C LEU A 107 3.77 17.41 5.00
N PHE A 108 3.44 18.66 4.72
CA PHE A 108 2.87 19.06 3.44
C PHE A 108 3.83 18.81 2.27
N GLU A 109 5.10 19.23 2.40
CA GLU A 109 6.13 18.96 1.37
C GLU A 109 6.34 17.45 1.16
N TYR A 110 6.30 16.67 2.24
CA TYR A 110 6.41 15.21 2.18
C TYR A 110 5.21 14.58 1.47
N GLY A 111 3.99 15.05 1.77
CA GLY A 111 2.77 14.64 1.08
C GLY A 111 2.81 14.91 -0.43
N GLN A 112 3.30 16.09 -0.84
CA GLN A 112 3.48 16.40 -2.26
C GLN A 112 4.50 15.51 -2.95
N ALA A 113 5.66 15.29 -2.33
CA ALA A 113 6.68 14.40 -2.89
C ALA A 113 6.15 12.96 -3.04
N GLN A 114 5.36 12.50 -2.06
CA GLN A 114 4.69 11.22 -2.06
C GLN A 114 3.67 11.09 -3.22
N GLU A 115 2.82 12.09 -3.39
CA GLU A 115 1.82 12.12 -4.47
C GLU A 115 2.49 12.04 -5.85
N MET A 116 3.58 12.79 -6.05
CA MET A 116 4.36 12.73 -7.30
C MET A 116 4.94 11.33 -7.58
N ILE A 117 5.40 10.62 -6.54
CA ILE A 117 5.92 9.25 -6.65
C ILE A 117 4.79 8.28 -7.03
N GLU A 118 3.62 8.41 -6.43
CA GLU A 118 2.47 7.56 -6.74
C GLU A 118 1.90 7.82 -8.14
N ASP A 119 1.82 9.07 -8.57
CA ASP A 119 1.45 9.43 -9.93
C ASP A 119 2.41 8.83 -10.97
N ALA A 120 3.70 8.85 -10.67
CA ALA A 120 4.71 8.19 -11.50
C ALA A 120 4.51 6.66 -11.55
N ARG A 121 4.19 6.03 -10.41
CA ARG A 121 3.90 4.60 -10.30
C ARG A 121 2.65 4.20 -11.10
N CYS A 122 1.53 4.90 -10.92
CA CYS A 122 0.30 4.71 -11.69
C CYS A 122 0.52 4.91 -13.20
N SER A 123 1.29 5.93 -13.57
CA SER A 123 1.66 6.19 -14.97
C SER A 123 2.47 5.05 -15.58
N ARG A 124 3.42 4.47 -14.85
CA ARG A 124 4.20 3.30 -15.30
C ARG A 124 3.33 2.06 -15.50
N HIS A 125 2.41 1.81 -14.56
CA HIS A 125 1.47 0.69 -14.67
C HIS A 125 0.55 0.84 -15.89
N SER A 126 0.04 2.04 -16.12
CA SER A 126 -0.74 2.39 -17.32
C SER A 126 0.09 2.28 -18.62
N ARG A 127 1.39 2.64 -18.60
CA ARG A 127 2.29 2.56 -19.76
C ARG A 127 2.63 1.12 -20.15
N ARG A 128 2.86 0.21 -19.20
CA ARG A 128 3.02 -1.24 -19.47
C ARG A 128 1.78 -1.83 -20.15
N ARG A 129 0.59 -1.28 -19.87
CA ARG A 129 -0.70 -1.73 -20.42
C ARG A 129 -1.01 -1.24 -21.84
N LYS A 130 -0.32 -0.23 -22.39
CA LYS A 130 -0.64 0.38 -23.73
C LYS A 130 -0.07 -0.36 -24.94
N HIS A 131 -0.13 -1.70 -24.94
CA HIS A 131 0.06 -2.52 -26.14
C HIS A 131 -1.22 -2.72 -26.98
N GLN A 132 -2.34 -2.06 -26.64
CA GLN A 132 -3.56 -2.04 -27.44
C GLN A 132 -4.09 -0.61 -27.67
N PRO A 133 -4.68 -0.33 -28.84
CA PRO A 133 -5.15 1.00 -29.22
C PRO A 133 -6.30 1.48 -28.32
N ILE A 134 -6.34 2.80 -28.11
CA ILE A 134 -7.32 3.52 -27.29
C ILE A 134 -8.68 3.51 -28.02
N ARG A 135 -9.44 2.42 -27.86
CA ARG A 135 -10.90 2.48 -27.74
C ARG A 135 -11.21 2.40 -26.25
N ALA A 136 -12.26 3.07 -25.80
CA ALA A 136 -12.74 3.15 -24.41
C ALA A 136 -12.29 1.92 -23.60
N THR A 137 -11.46 2.16 -22.58
CA THR A 137 -10.81 1.11 -21.78
C THR A 137 -11.86 0.20 -21.16
N LEU A 138 -12.16 -0.90 -21.86
CA LEU A 138 -12.85 -2.04 -21.30
C LEU A 138 -12.04 -2.48 -20.06
N PRO A 139 -12.69 -2.87 -18.96
CA PRO A 139 -11.99 -3.45 -17.82
C PRO A 139 -11.14 -4.61 -18.33
N VAL A 140 -9.88 -4.67 -17.89
CA VAL A 140 -8.98 -5.76 -18.27
C VAL A 140 -9.54 -7.03 -17.66
N GLU A 141 -10.11 -7.87 -18.50
CA GLU A 141 -10.62 -9.17 -18.11
C GLU A 141 -9.46 -10.14 -17.85
N LYS A 142 -9.30 -10.54 -16.59
CA LYS A 142 -8.35 -11.57 -16.20
C LYS A 142 -9.04 -12.92 -16.13
N ARG A 143 -8.49 -13.91 -16.84
CA ARG A 143 -9.07 -15.26 -16.87
C ARG A 143 -8.35 -16.18 -15.88
N VAL A 144 -9.11 -16.80 -14.99
CA VAL A 144 -8.66 -17.89 -14.11
C VAL A 144 -9.52 -19.10 -14.42
N GLY A 145 -8.93 -20.13 -15.05
CA GLY A 145 -9.73 -21.23 -15.60
C GLY A 145 -10.76 -20.75 -16.62
N ARG A 146 -12.06 -20.91 -16.32
CA ARG A 146 -13.18 -20.38 -17.12
C ARG A 146 -13.76 -19.07 -16.58
N LEU A 147 -13.36 -18.65 -15.37
CA LEU A 147 -13.85 -17.44 -14.75
C LEU A 147 -13.15 -16.21 -15.37
N SER A 148 -13.93 -15.25 -15.85
CA SER A 148 -13.44 -13.93 -16.25
C SER A 148 -13.65 -12.95 -15.10
N LEU A 149 -12.59 -12.26 -14.72
CA LEU A 149 -12.56 -11.31 -13.61
C LEU A 149 -12.35 -9.90 -14.17
N ALA A 150 -13.21 -8.97 -13.79
CA ALA A 150 -13.01 -7.55 -13.98
C ALA A 150 -12.77 -6.89 -12.61
N ALA A 151 -11.82 -5.98 -12.53
CA ALA A 151 -11.50 -5.28 -11.29
C ALA A 151 -11.38 -3.77 -11.52
N GLY A 152 -11.83 -3.02 -10.52
CA GLY A 152 -11.71 -1.57 -10.44
C GLY A 152 -11.27 -1.18 -9.03
N VAL A 153 -10.69 0.01 -8.90
CA VAL A 153 -10.17 0.51 -7.63
C VAL A 153 -10.18 2.03 -7.63
N ALA A 154 -10.44 2.59 -6.46
CA ALA A 154 -10.31 4.01 -6.16
C ALA A 154 -9.65 4.15 -4.79
N SER A 155 -8.75 5.12 -4.66
CA SER A 155 -8.14 5.51 -3.40
C SER A 155 -8.02 7.03 -3.40
N TRP A 156 -8.21 7.65 -2.24
CA TRP A 156 -8.16 9.09 -2.09
C TRP A 156 -7.62 9.47 -0.71
N GLN A 157 -6.72 10.44 -0.67
CA GLN A 157 -6.07 10.91 0.57
C GLN A 157 -7.08 11.45 1.60
N GLY A 158 -8.19 12.02 1.14
CA GLY A 158 -9.16 12.67 2.01
C GLY A 158 -8.54 13.81 2.81
N ASN A 159 -8.84 13.87 4.12
CA ASN A 159 -8.38 14.92 5.03
C ASN A 159 -7.02 14.64 5.70
N LYS A 160 -6.29 13.62 5.25
CA LYS A 160 -4.96 13.30 5.77
C LYS A 160 -3.90 14.17 5.10
N ASP A 161 -2.77 14.38 5.78
CA ASP A 161 -1.63 15.10 5.21
C ASP A 161 -0.92 14.29 4.12
N VAL A 162 -0.99 12.96 4.23
CA VAL A 162 -0.29 12.01 3.34
C VAL A 162 -1.20 10.83 3.04
N GLN A 163 -1.17 10.35 1.79
CA GLN A 163 -1.77 9.07 1.42
C GLN A 163 -0.82 7.89 1.70
N GLU A 164 -1.21 7.04 2.65
CA GLU A 164 -0.48 5.84 3.08
C GLU A 164 -1.16 4.53 2.60
N ASP A 165 -2.34 4.61 1.98
CA ASP A 165 -3.01 3.44 1.38
C ASP A 165 -2.31 2.98 0.11
N ARG A 166 -2.26 1.68 -0.12
CA ARG A 166 -1.80 1.08 -1.39
C ARG A 166 -2.65 -0.11 -1.79
N TYR A 167 -2.64 -0.44 -3.08
CA TYR A 167 -3.39 -1.57 -3.61
C TYR A 167 -2.72 -2.20 -4.83
N ILE A 168 -3.09 -3.45 -5.11
CA ILE A 168 -2.80 -4.16 -6.36
C ILE A 168 -4.09 -4.84 -6.81
N ILE A 169 -4.54 -4.61 -8.05
CA ILE A 169 -5.75 -5.25 -8.60
C ILE A 169 -5.49 -6.24 -9.73
N ASP A 170 -4.23 -6.46 -10.08
CA ASP A 170 -3.81 -7.31 -11.18
C ASP A 170 -2.55 -8.11 -10.83
N MET A 171 -2.51 -8.69 -9.63
CA MET A 171 -1.37 -9.51 -9.23
C MET A 171 -1.40 -10.84 -10.00
N ASP A 172 -0.45 -11.03 -10.90
CA ASP A 172 -0.25 -12.26 -11.65
C ASP A 172 0.60 -13.26 -10.85
N LEU A 173 -0.01 -14.38 -10.48
CA LEU A 173 0.65 -15.48 -9.79
C LEU A 173 0.47 -16.76 -10.61
N LYS A 174 1.48 -17.63 -10.57
CA LYS A 174 1.43 -18.95 -11.21
C LYS A 174 1.83 -20.03 -10.23
N SER A 175 1.11 -21.14 -10.24
CA SER A 175 1.53 -22.36 -9.55
C SER A 175 2.74 -23.02 -10.24
N SER A 176 3.43 -23.91 -9.53
CA SER A 176 4.51 -24.76 -10.05
C SER A 176 4.06 -25.61 -11.25
N ASP A 177 2.78 -25.97 -11.33
CA ASP A 177 2.18 -26.69 -12.46
C ASP A 177 1.61 -25.78 -13.57
N GLY A 178 1.92 -24.48 -13.54
CA GLY A 178 1.57 -23.51 -14.58
C GLY A 178 0.16 -22.94 -14.50
N GLN A 179 -0.62 -23.30 -13.48
CA GLN A 179 -1.95 -22.73 -13.27
C GLN A 179 -1.88 -21.23 -12.96
N VAL A 180 -2.69 -20.43 -13.65
CA VAL A 180 -2.78 -18.98 -13.47
C VAL A 180 -3.72 -18.65 -12.32
N MET A 181 -3.32 -17.68 -11.49
CA MET A 181 -4.08 -17.19 -10.34
C MET A 181 -4.17 -15.66 -10.41
N ALA A 182 -5.24 -15.11 -9.84
CA ALA A 182 -5.46 -13.67 -9.75
C ALA A 182 -5.43 -13.20 -8.31
N GLY A 183 -4.42 -12.40 -7.96
CA GLY A 183 -4.32 -11.76 -6.66
C GLY A 183 -4.80 -10.31 -6.67
N PHE A 184 -5.39 -9.90 -5.54
CA PHE A 184 -5.83 -8.56 -5.23
C PHE A 184 -5.32 -8.20 -3.83
N LEU A 185 -4.79 -7.00 -3.66
CA LEU A 185 -4.18 -6.55 -2.41
C LEU A 185 -4.71 -5.17 -2.05
N VAL A 186 -5.03 -4.96 -0.78
CA VAL A 186 -5.31 -3.66 -0.17
C VAL A 186 -4.47 -3.55 1.09
N LEU A 187 -3.83 -2.40 1.26
CA LEU A 187 -2.94 -2.06 2.37
C LEU A 187 -3.35 -0.70 2.92
N ASP A 188 -3.51 -0.61 4.24
CA ASP A 188 -3.69 0.64 4.99
C ASP A 188 -2.42 0.86 5.82
N GLY A 189 -1.60 1.81 5.39
CA GLY A 189 -0.32 2.14 6.02
C GLY A 189 -0.49 3.06 7.22
N HIS A 190 0.40 2.94 8.20
CA HIS A 190 0.43 3.86 9.34
C HIS A 190 1.86 4.17 9.79
N SER A 191 2.01 5.35 10.39
CA SER A 191 3.29 5.87 10.90
C SER A 191 4.34 6.13 9.82
N GLY A 192 3.95 6.12 8.56
CA GLY A 192 4.80 6.25 7.39
C GLY A 192 4.37 5.31 6.26
N SER A 193 4.88 5.57 5.06
CA SER A 193 4.54 4.80 3.86
C SER A 193 5.60 3.77 3.45
N LEU A 194 6.71 3.64 4.19
CA LEU A 194 7.80 2.76 3.76
C LEU A 194 7.44 1.29 3.90
N CYS A 195 6.62 0.93 4.88
CA CYS A 195 6.11 -0.43 5.02
C CYS A 195 5.24 -0.82 3.82
N VAL A 196 4.22 -0.02 3.49
CA VAL A 196 3.36 -0.28 2.33
C VAL A 196 4.11 -0.28 1.01
N ASP A 197 5.06 0.65 0.84
CA ASP A 197 5.91 0.70 -0.36
C ASP A 197 6.75 -0.58 -0.50
N TYR A 198 7.30 -1.07 0.62
CA TYR A 198 8.05 -2.32 0.64
C TYR A 198 7.15 -3.52 0.28
N ILE A 199 5.95 -3.61 0.86
CA ILE A 199 5.02 -4.70 0.56
C ILE A 199 4.66 -4.69 -0.93
N ILE A 200 4.38 -3.53 -1.53
CA ILE A 200 4.08 -3.41 -2.96
C ILE A 200 5.23 -3.89 -3.85
N GLU A 201 6.49 -3.64 -3.46
CA GLU A 201 7.66 -4.01 -4.26
C GLU A 201 8.07 -5.49 -4.11
N HIS A 202 7.82 -6.08 -2.94
CA HIS A 202 8.41 -7.37 -2.55
C HIS A 202 7.39 -8.50 -2.41
N LEU A 203 6.17 -8.25 -1.92
CA LEU A 203 5.22 -9.31 -1.55
C LEU A 203 4.87 -10.21 -2.74
N THR A 204 4.63 -9.67 -3.93
CA THR A 204 4.31 -10.48 -5.13
C THR A 204 5.45 -11.43 -5.50
N LYS A 205 6.71 -10.99 -5.38
CA LYS A 205 7.88 -11.83 -5.65
C LYS A 205 8.01 -12.94 -4.60
N ASN A 206 7.81 -12.60 -3.34
CA ASN A 206 7.86 -13.54 -2.22
C ASN A 206 6.72 -14.57 -2.30
N LEU A 207 5.50 -14.15 -2.66
CA LEU A 207 4.38 -15.04 -2.97
C LEU A 207 4.74 -16.02 -4.08
N GLN A 208 5.26 -15.52 -5.21
CA GLN A 208 5.63 -16.38 -6.32
C GLN A 208 6.73 -17.39 -5.95
N LYS A 209 7.72 -16.98 -5.15
CA LYS A 209 8.78 -17.84 -4.62
C LYS A 209 8.21 -18.94 -3.71
N CYS A 210 7.36 -18.56 -2.75
CA CYS A 210 6.75 -19.51 -1.81
C CYS A 210 5.79 -20.47 -2.52
N ILE A 211 4.99 -20.00 -3.47
CA ILE A 211 4.09 -20.84 -4.29
C ILE A 211 4.89 -21.87 -5.09
N ASN A 212 5.98 -21.45 -5.75
CA ASN A 212 6.83 -22.35 -6.54
C ASN A 212 7.52 -23.43 -5.69
N SER A 213 7.69 -23.19 -4.39
CA SER A 213 8.27 -24.17 -3.47
C SER A 213 7.28 -25.29 -3.08
N LYS A 214 5.99 -25.16 -3.42
CA LYS A 214 4.96 -26.13 -3.08
C LYS A 214 4.81 -27.22 -4.16
N PRO A 215 4.50 -28.47 -3.77
CA PRO A 215 4.46 -29.61 -4.68
C PRO A 215 3.31 -29.56 -5.69
N GLY A 216 2.34 -28.66 -5.49
CA GLY A 216 1.21 -28.42 -6.39
C GLY A 216 0.29 -27.35 -5.81
N LEU A 217 -0.72 -26.95 -6.58
CA LEU A 217 -1.74 -26.00 -6.13
C LEU A 217 -2.90 -26.74 -5.45
N SER A 218 -3.03 -26.54 -4.15
CA SER A 218 -4.21 -26.88 -3.35
C SER A 218 -4.55 -25.71 -2.42
N SER A 219 -5.68 -25.77 -1.72
CA SER A 219 -6.06 -24.70 -0.79
C SER A 219 -5.09 -24.60 0.40
N GLU A 220 -4.63 -25.75 0.89
CA GLU A 220 -3.72 -25.87 2.03
C GLU A 220 -2.32 -25.40 1.66
N THR A 221 -1.81 -25.82 0.50
CA THR A 221 -0.49 -25.43 0.02
C THR A 221 -0.43 -23.95 -0.34
N LEU A 222 -1.48 -23.40 -0.94
CA LEU A 222 -1.58 -21.95 -1.20
C LEU A 222 -1.66 -21.15 0.11
N SER A 223 -2.50 -21.57 1.05
CA SER A 223 -2.60 -20.92 2.37
C SER A 223 -1.24 -20.89 3.08
N GLN A 224 -0.53 -22.02 3.10
CA GLN A 224 0.81 -22.11 3.67
C GLN A 224 1.82 -21.21 2.94
N ALA A 225 1.79 -21.19 1.60
CA ALA A 225 2.66 -20.32 0.82
C ALA A 225 2.40 -18.82 1.07
N VAL A 226 1.13 -18.43 1.25
CA VAL A 226 0.75 -17.05 1.58
C VAL A 226 1.28 -16.67 2.97
N ILE A 227 1.10 -17.54 3.98
CA ILE A 227 1.62 -17.29 5.33
C ILE A 227 3.14 -17.12 5.29
N GLU A 228 3.86 -18.03 4.63
CA GLU A 228 5.32 -17.95 4.50
C GLU A 228 5.78 -16.69 3.76
N ALA A 229 5.07 -16.29 2.70
CA ALA A 229 5.40 -15.08 1.96
C ALA A 229 5.17 -13.81 2.80
N CYS A 230 4.08 -13.76 3.57
CA CYS A 230 3.82 -12.66 4.49
C CYS A 230 4.90 -12.56 5.58
N VAL A 231 5.25 -13.69 6.22
CA VAL A 231 6.31 -13.74 7.25
C VAL A 231 7.67 -13.36 6.66
N LEU A 232 8.02 -13.88 5.48
CA LEU A 232 9.27 -13.54 4.81
C LEU A 232 9.35 -12.03 4.51
N THR A 233 8.27 -11.46 3.98
CA THR A 233 8.21 -10.03 3.65
C THR A 233 8.30 -9.16 4.90
N ASP A 234 7.64 -9.57 5.99
CA ASP A 234 7.72 -8.91 7.29
C ASP A 234 9.15 -8.97 7.87
N ASP A 235 9.79 -10.14 7.86
CA ASP A 235 11.16 -10.32 8.34
C ASP A 235 12.19 -9.48 7.58
N GLU A 236 12.06 -9.39 6.26
CA GLU A 236 12.93 -8.57 5.41
C GLU A 236 12.71 -7.07 5.68
N PHE A 237 11.45 -6.63 5.83
CA PHE A 237 11.15 -5.24 6.18
C PHE A 237 11.65 -4.88 7.58
N LEU A 238 11.45 -5.76 8.57
CA LEU A 238 11.89 -5.54 9.96
C LEU A 238 13.40 -5.39 10.10
N GLN A 239 14.21 -6.00 9.22
CA GLN A 239 15.66 -5.77 9.19
C GLN A 239 15.98 -4.31 8.82
N ARG A 240 15.26 -3.77 7.83
CA ARG A 240 15.38 -2.37 7.43
C ARG A 240 14.80 -1.42 8.48
N ALA A 241 13.62 -1.72 9.00
CA ALA A 241 12.97 -0.92 10.01
C ALA A 241 13.82 -0.77 11.27
N ARG A 242 14.53 -1.83 11.71
CA ARG A 242 15.45 -1.73 12.85
C ARG A 242 16.69 -0.89 12.55
N LYS A 243 17.25 -1.01 11.34
CA LYS A 243 18.43 -0.24 10.94
C LYS A 243 18.13 1.26 10.86
N ASP A 244 16.94 1.59 10.35
CA ASP A 244 16.52 2.96 10.07
C ASP A 244 15.56 3.52 11.16
N GLU A 245 15.39 2.80 12.29
CA GLU A 245 14.50 3.11 13.42
C GLU A 245 13.07 3.51 12.99
N LEU A 246 12.49 2.72 12.09
CA LEU A 246 11.16 2.96 11.53
C LEU A 246 10.07 2.32 12.40
N ASN A 247 9.01 3.08 12.64
CA ASN A 247 7.77 2.60 13.28
C ASN A 247 6.64 2.36 12.27
N ASP A 248 6.98 2.27 10.98
CA ASP A 248 6.00 2.08 9.90
C ASP A 248 5.37 0.71 10.00
N GLY A 249 4.06 0.66 9.81
CA GLY A 249 3.30 -0.58 9.71
C GLY A 249 2.24 -0.50 8.62
N SER A 250 1.57 -1.62 8.41
CA SER A 250 0.50 -1.73 7.44
C SER A 250 -0.48 -2.82 7.84
N THR A 251 -1.76 -2.63 7.52
CA THR A 251 -2.70 -3.74 7.40
C THR A 251 -2.45 -4.50 6.09
N LEU A 252 -3.10 -5.65 5.91
CA LEU A 252 -3.09 -6.40 4.66
C LEU A 252 -4.40 -7.15 4.47
N ILE A 253 -5.07 -6.92 3.33
CA ILE A 253 -6.09 -7.81 2.78
C ILE A 253 -5.58 -8.32 1.44
N LEU A 254 -5.35 -9.63 1.35
CA LEU A 254 -4.96 -10.32 0.13
C LEU A 254 -6.06 -11.30 -0.28
N GLY A 255 -6.62 -11.12 -1.46
CA GLY A 255 -7.54 -12.06 -2.09
C GLY A 255 -6.88 -12.76 -3.27
N ILE A 256 -6.92 -14.09 -3.32
CA ILE A 256 -6.39 -14.87 -4.44
C ILE A 256 -7.49 -15.77 -5.00
N VAL A 257 -7.84 -15.55 -6.27
CA VAL A 257 -8.72 -16.43 -7.05
C VAL A 257 -7.86 -17.45 -7.77
N PHE A 258 -8.19 -18.73 -7.59
CA PHE A 258 -7.44 -19.84 -8.15
C PHE A 258 -8.36 -20.98 -8.62
N PRO A 259 -7.96 -21.75 -9.64
CA PRO A 259 -8.73 -22.90 -10.11
C PRO A 259 -8.85 -23.98 -9.02
N GLU A 260 -10.03 -24.56 -8.89
CA GLU A 260 -10.28 -25.70 -8.00
C GLU A 260 -9.72 -27.00 -8.58
N ASP A 261 -9.25 -27.89 -7.71
CA ASP A 261 -8.64 -29.19 -8.03
C ASP A 261 -9.46 -29.99 -9.05
N SER A 262 -9.09 -29.85 -10.31
CA SER A 262 -9.51 -30.77 -11.36
C SER A 262 -8.42 -31.84 -11.42
N ARG A 263 -8.64 -33.00 -10.77
CA ARG A 263 -7.79 -34.17 -11.03
C ARG A 263 -7.61 -34.30 -12.54
N PRO A 264 -6.40 -34.56 -13.07
CA PRO A 264 -6.24 -34.85 -14.48
C PRO A 264 -7.20 -36.00 -14.84
N GLY A 265 -8.11 -35.77 -15.78
CA GLY A 265 -8.83 -36.90 -16.37
C GLY A 265 -7.82 -37.86 -17.04
N PRO A 266 -8.21 -39.10 -17.35
CA PRO A 266 -7.32 -40.11 -17.97
C PRO A 266 -6.68 -39.67 -19.30
N LEU A 267 -7.09 -38.53 -19.87
CA LEU A 267 -6.55 -37.92 -21.10
C LEU A 267 -5.74 -36.63 -20.86
N GLY A 268 -5.43 -36.27 -19.61
CA GLY A 268 -4.67 -35.05 -19.27
C GLY A 268 -5.44 -33.74 -19.47
N VAL A 269 -6.68 -33.78 -19.96
CA VAL A 269 -7.54 -32.61 -20.14
C VAL A 269 -8.33 -32.36 -18.85
N ARG A 270 -8.07 -31.22 -18.20
CA ARG A 270 -8.79 -30.76 -17.01
C ARG A 270 -10.23 -30.38 -17.40
N ALA A 271 -11.21 -30.85 -16.63
CA ALA A 271 -12.62 -30.53 -16.77
C ALA A 271 -12.89 -29.02 -16.60
N PRO A 272 -14.10 -28.49 -16.88
CA PRO A 272 -14.48 -27.11 -16.57
C PRO A 272 -14.32 -26.82 -15.07
N GLY A 273 -13.17 -26.30 -14.64
CA GLY A 273 -12.89 -26.07 -13.22
C GLY A 273 -13.71 -24.91 -12.67
N SER A 274 -14.39 -25.14 -11.54
CA SER A 274 -14.79 -24.12 -10.58
C SER A 274 -13.55 -23.37 -10.07
N CYS A 275 -13.75 -22.18 -9.49
CA CYS A 275 -12.67 -21.39 -8.89
C CYS A 275 -12.92 -21.23 -7.40
N ARG A 276 -11.85 -21.16 -6.62
CA ARG A 276 -11.87 -20.84 -5.19
C ARG A 276 -11.27 -19.46 -4.97
N LEU A 277 -11.71 -18.83 -3.88
CA LEU A 277 -11.19 -17.55 -3.40
C LEU A 277 -10.57 -17.77 -2.02
N LEU A 278 -9.28 -17.49 -1.90
CA LEU A 278 -8.57 -17.43 -0.61
C LEU A 278 -8.48 -15.97 -0.18
N ILE A 279 -8.83 -15.69 1.08
CA ILE A 279 -8.64 -14.38 1.72
C ILE A 279 -7.66 -14.53 2.87
N ALA A 280 -6.62 -13.70 2.88
CA ALA A 280 -5.72 -13.51 4.02
C ALA A 280 -5.90 -12.08 4.55
N ASN A 281 -6.10 -11.96 5.87
CA ASN A 281 -6.24 -10.69 6.57
C ASN A 281 -5.18 -10.53 7.66
N VAL A 282 -4.57 -9.36 7.73
CA VAL A 282 -3.74 -8.89 8.84
C VAL A 282 -4.14 -7.46 9.18
N GLY A 283 -4.82 -7.26 10.30
CA GLY A 283 -5.26 -5.95 10.74
C GLY A 283 -6.76 -5.77 10.60
N ASP A 284 -7.20 -4.53 10.42
CA ASP A 284 -8.60 -4.11 10.51
C ASP A 284 -9.20 -3.61 9.18
N SER A 285 -8.47 -3.78 8.08
CA SER A 285 -9.08 -3.77 6.74
C SER A 285 -9.97 -5.00 6.54
N ARG A 286 -10.88 -4.96 5.55
CA ARG A 286 -11.94 -5.99 5.43
C ARG A 286 -12.24 -6.40 3.99
N ALA A 287 -12.48 -7.71 3.81
CA ALA A 287 -13.02 -8.29 2.59
C ALA A 287 -14.50 -8.71 2.77
N VAL A 288 -15.35 -8.36 1.79
CA VAL A 288 -16.77 -8.71 1.76
C VAL A 288 -17.13 -9.19 0.35
N LEU A 289 -17.86 -10.29 0.27
CA LEU A 289 -18.36 -10.87 -0.99
C LEU A 289 -19.87 -10.65 -1.08
N CYS A 290 -20.32 -9.98 -2.13
CA CYS A 290 -21.72 -10.04 -2.52
C CYS A 290 -21.95 -11.32 -3.33
N ARG A 291 -22.87 -12.19 -2.90
CA ARG A 291 -23.25 -13.38 -3.65
C ARG A 291 -24.77 -13.54 -3.68
N ASP A 292 -25.27 -14.03 -4.80
CA ASP A 292 -26.62 -14.58 -4.87
C ASP A 292 -26.65 -15.88 -4.04
N ILE A 293 -27.67 -16.00 -3.20
CA ILE A 293 -27.93 -17.20 -2.38
C ILE A 293 -29.01 -18.09 -2.99
N GLN A 294 -29.64 -17.67 -4.08
CA GLN A 294 -30.62 -18.49 -4.77
C GLN A 294 -29.96 -19.70 -5.46
N PRO A 295 -30.65 -20.85 -5.52
CA PRO A 295 -30.20 -22.00 -6.29
C PRO A 295 -30.02 -21.65 -7.76
N GLN A 296 -28.99 -22.20 -8.40
CA GLN A 296 -28.78 -22.03 -9.83
C GLN A 296 -30.00 -22.52 -10.61
N GLY A 297 -30.61 -21.64 -11.40
CA GLY A 297 -31.81 -21.94 -12.20
C GLY A 297 -33.15 -21.64 -11.50
N ALA A 298 -33.14 -21.02 -10.32
CA ALA A 298 -34.35 -20.44 -9.75
C ALA A 298 -34.89 -19.33 -10.66
N LEU A 299 -36.21 -19.32 -10.88
CA LEU A 299 -36.93 -18.29 -11.65
C LEU A 299 -37.24 -17.04 -10.80
N GLU A 300 -36.82 -17.04 -9.55
CA GLU A 300 -37.01 -15.93 -8.61
C GLU A 300 -35.95 -14.85 -8.82
N GLU A 301 -36.27 -13.63 -8.39
CA GLU A 301 -35.31 -12.52 -8.39
C GLU A 301 -34.07 -12.88 -7.56
N PRO A 302 -32.86 -12.48 -8.02
CA PRO A 302 -31.61 -12.78 -7.33
C PRO A 302 -31.63 -12.18 -5.91
N SER A 303 -31.26 -13.01 -4.93
CA SER A 303 -31.19 -12.61 -3.54
C SER A 303 -29.73 -12.36 -3.17
N MET A 304 -29.30 -11.11 -3.33
CA MET A 304 -27.93 -10.69 -3.06
C MET A 304 -27.69 -10.56 -1.55
N VAL A 305 -26.68 -11.27 -1.05
CA VAL A 305 -26.25 -11.20 0.36
C VAL A 305 -24.79 -10.78 0.44
N ALA A 306 -24.50 -9.84 1.35
CA ALA A 306 -23.14 -9.48 1.73
C ALA A 306 -22.59 -10.49 2.75
N VAL A 307 -21.62 -11.30 2.30
CA VAL A 307 -20.92 -12.30 3.11
C VAL A 307 -19.57 -11.73 3.52
N ARG A 308 -19.37 -11.55 4.83
CA ARG A 308 -18.07 -11.13 5.37
C ARG A 308 -17.05 -12.27 5.18
N LEU A 309 -15.90 -11.97 4.57
CA LEU A 309 -14.86 -12.96 4.28
C LEU A 309 -13.64 -12.86 5.20
N SER A 310 -13.51 -11.78 6.00
CA SER A 310 -12.43 -11.60 6.96
C SER A 310 -12.94 -11.06 8.30
N GLU A 311 -12.26 -11.41 9.38
CA GLU A 311 -12.48 -10.84 10.71
C GLU A 311 -11.42 -9.79 11.02
N ASP A 312 -11.82 -8.64 11.56
CA ASP A 312 -10.88 -7.55 11.85
C ASP A 312 -10.09 -7.89 13.12
N HIS A 313 -8.77 -7.72 13.07
CA HIS A 313 -7.91 -7.89 14.24
C HIS A 313 -7.91 -6.61 15.08
N LYS A 314 -8.92 -6.45 15.94
CA LYS A 314 -9.01 -5.36 16.91
C LYS A 314 -8.50 -5.82 18.28
N PRO A 315 -7.80 -4.97 19.05
CA PRO A 315 -7.28 -5.34 20.37
C PRO A 315 -8.34 -5.83 21.37
N ILE A 316 -9.59 -5.40 21.21
CA ILE A 316 -10.72 -5.76 22.08
C ILE A 316 -11.32 -7.15 21.77
N VAL A 317 -10.96 -7.77 20.63
CA VAL A 317 -11.43 -9.11 20.32
C VAL A 317 -10.85 -10.08 21.35
N PRO A 318 -11.65 -10.93 22.02
CA PRO A 318 -11.15 -11.73 23.16
C PRO A 318 -9.95 -12.63 22.84
N SER A 319 -9.86 -13.18 21.63
CA SER A 319 -8.70 -13.96 21.19
C SER A 319 -7.45 -13.08 21.04
N GLU A 320 -7.60 -11.88 20.47
CA GLU A 320 -6.52 -10.92 20.26
C GLU A 320 -6.05 -10.30 21.57
N GLN A 321 -6.98 -9.91 22.44
CA GLN A 321 -6.66 -9.40 23.78
C GLN A 321 -5.85 -10.42 24.57
N LYS A 322 -6.31 -11.68 24.63
CA LYS A 322 -5.58 -12.77 25.29
C LYS A 322 -4.19 -12.97 24.68
N ARG A 323 -4.05 -12.88 23.36
CA ARG A 323 -2.78 -13.02 22.65
C ARG A 323 -1.80 -11.89 22.98
N ILE A 324 -2.31 -10.66 23.11
CA ILE A 324 -1.54 -9.46 23.48
C ILE A 324 -1.08 -9.57 24.94
N GLU A 325 -1.99 -9.83 25.86
CA GLU A 325 -1.73 -9.95 27.30
C GLU A 325 -0.78 -11.11 27.62
N ALA A 326 -0.95 -12.26 26.96
CA ALA A 326 -0.05 -13.40 27.11
C ALA A 326 1.40 -13.11 26.69
N ARG A 327 1.62 -12.07 25.89
CA ARG A 327 2.95 -11.62 25.48
C ARG A 327 3.43 -10.42 26.28
N GLY A 328 2.70 -9.95 27.30
CA GLY A 328 3.09 -8.82 28.14
C GLY A 328 2.64 -7.45 27.63
N GLY A 329 1.80 -7.41 26.59
CA GLY A 329 1.15 -6.18 26.14
C GLY A 329 -0.08 -5.83 26.99
N ILE A 330 -0.52 -4.58 26.90
CA ILE A 330 -1.70 -4.04 27.57
C ILE A 330 -2.65 -3.49 26.50
N VAL A 331 -3.94 -3.74 26.66
CA VAL A 331 -4.99 -3.14 25.83
C VAL A 331 -5.64 -2.01 26.62
N ASP A 332 -5.58 -0.78 26.11
CA ASP A 332 -6.13 0.41 26.78
C ASP A 332 -6.91 1.30 25.81
N LEU A 333 -7.90 2.03 26.34
CA LEU A 333 -8.82 2.87 25.57
C LEU A 333 -8.38 4.33 25.64
N GLN A 334 -7.70 4.80 24.60
CA GLN A 334 -7.32 6.21 24.44
C GLN A 334 -8.07 6.82 23.25
N GLY A 335 -9.39 6.97 23.43
CA GLY A 335 -10.36 7.30 22.38
C GLY A 335 -10.71 6.12 21.46
N VAL A 336 -9.71 5.30 21.10
CA VAL A 336 -9.85 4.02 20.41
C VAL A 336 -9.00 2.98 21.15
N TRP A 337 -9.39 1.70 21.09
CA TRP A 337 -8.61 0.59 21.65
C TRP A 337 -7.23 0.51 21.01
N ARG A 338 -6.19 0.56 21.85
CA ARG A 338 -4.79 0.55 21.44
C ARG A 338 -4.01 -0.51 22.22
N VAL A 339 -2.90 -0.94 21.63
CA VAL A 339 -1.95 -1.87 22.26
C VAL A 339 -0.77 -1.08 22.79
N PHE A 340 -0.38 -1.36 24.02
CA PHE A 340 0.75 -0.74 24.71
C PHE A 340 1.70 -1.83 25.21
N THR A 341 2.98 -1.50 25.28
CA THR A 341 3.99 -2.35 25.91
C THR A 341 4.59 -1.57 27.09
N PRO A 342 4.39 -2.01 28.35
CA PRO A 342 4.88 -1.29 29.54
C PRO A 342 6.41 -1.31 29.66
N GLY A 343 7.09 -2.11 28.84
CA GLY A 343 8.55 -2.19 28.72
C GLY A 343 8.96 -2.96 27.45
N PRO A 344 10.26 -3.24 27.26
CA PRO A 344 10.72 -4.09 26.16
C PRO A 344 10.03 -5.46 26.20
N THR A 345 9.26 -5.80 25.16
CA THR A 345 8.39 -6.99 25.16
C THR A 345 8.77 -7.93 24.03
N VAL A 346 8.70 -9.25 24.22
CA VAL A 346 9.08 -10.23 23.18
C VAL A 346 7.85 -10.73 22.42
N PHE A 347 7.71 -10.34 21.15
CA PHE A 347 6.62 -10.80 20.28
C PHE A 347 7.15 -11.74 19.20
N GLY A 348 6.66 -12.98 19.15
CA GLY A 348 7.13 -13.97 18.16
C GLY A 348 8.63 -14.28 18.25
N GLY A 349 9.24 -14.17 19.44
CA GLY A 349 10.67 -14.37 19.65
C GLY A 349 11.55 -13.12 19.48
N LYS A 350 10.97 -11.91 19.33
CA LYS A 350 11.71 -10.66 19.09
C LYS A 350 11.38 -9.57 20.10
N HIS A 351 12.41 -8.87 20.62
CA HIS A 351 12.25 -7.70 21.50
C HIS A 351 11.69 -6.48 20.75
N ILE A 352 10.59 -5.92 21.26
CA ILE A 352 9.95 -4.67 20.86
C ILE A 352 10.14 -3.69 22.02
N SER A 353 10.99 -2.69 21.85
CA SER A 353 11.14 -1.59 22.79
C SER A 353 10.18 -0.47 22.40
N ARG A 354 9.12 -0.29 23.20
CA ARG A 354 8.20 0.86 23.20
C ARG A 354 7.65 1.25 21.82
N TRP A 355 6.41 0.82 21.58
CA TRP A 355 5.52 1.20 20.46
C TRP A 355 5.82 0.55 19.10
N GLY A 356 4.74 0.38 18.34
CA GLY A 356 4.63 -0.35 17.08
C GLY A 356 3.22 -0.91 16.98
#